data_AF-E8N067-F1
#
_entry.id   AF-E8N067-F1
#
_cell.length_a   1.000
_cell.length_b   1.000
_cell.length_c   1.000
_cell.angle_alpha   90.00
_cell.angle_beta   90.00
_cell.angle_gamma   90.00
#
_symmetry.space_group_name_H-M   'P 1'
#
loop_
_entity.id
_entity.type
_entity.pdbx_description
1 polymer ?
#
loop_
_entity_poly.entity_id
_entity_poly.type
_entity_poly.pdbx_seq_one_letter_code
_entity_poly.pdbx_strand_id
1 'polypeptide(L)'
;MGSQGGMALSLMSWAGKALVALVFYCFFLGLGEELLFRGYLQSRLNQAFGKPFLFFGVAWGWGVVLSAALFGGMHLLNLGSLVSGHWQPAPWWGLWTFFAGLVMGFVREKSGGILAPVLLHGLPQALAEAVLGR
;
A
#
# COMPACT_ATOMS: atom_id res chain seq x y z
N MET A 1 0.06 -43.88 14.29
CA MET A 1 -1.10 -42.96 14.20
C MET A 1 -0.83 -41.56 14.78
N GLY A 2 0.44 -41.08 14.82
CA GLY A 2 0.78 -39.77 15.42
C GLY A 2 1.13 -38.64 14.44
N SER A 3 1.27 -38.90 13.14
CA SER A 3 1.78 -37.91 12.16
C SER A 3 0.70 -37.05 11.51
N GLN A 4 -0.52 -37.57 11.34
CA GLN A 4 -1.61 -36.86 10.64
C GLN A 4 -2.20 -35.71 11.49
N GLY A 5 -2.31 -35.90 12.81
CA GLY A 5 -2.81 -34.87 13.72
C GLY A 5 -1.90 -33.64 13.80
N GLY A 6 -0.57 -33.85 13.81
CA GLY A 6 0.41 -32.76 13.84
C GLY A 6 0.41 -31.91 12.56
N MET A 7 0.26 -32.55 11.40
CA MET A 7 0.17 -31.85 10.11
C MET A 7 -1.11 -31.01 10.00
N ALA A 8 -2.25 -31.53 10.48
CA ALA A 8 -3.51 -30.77 10.48
C ALA A 8 -3.45 -29.54 11.39
N LEU A 9 -2.88 -29.67 12.59
CA LEU A 9 -2.65 -28.55 13.52
C LEU A 9 -1.70 -27.49 12.95
N SER A 10 -0.64 -27.90 12.25
CA SER A 10 0.28 -26.95 11.60
C SER A 10 -0.39 -26.20 10.44
N LEU A 11 -1.21 -26.88 9.63
CA LEU A 11 -1.96 -26.24 8.55
C LEU A 11 -3.00 -25.24 9.06
N MET A 12 -3.73 -25.58 10.12
CA MET A 12 -4.71 -24.67 10.74
C MET A 12 -4.03 -23.43 11.34
N SER A 13 -2.90 -23.60 12.02
CA SER A 13 -2.15 -22.47 12.57
C SER A 13 -1.55 -21.57 11.49
N TRP A 14 -1.05 -22.14 10.39
CA TRP A 14 -0.59 -21.38 9.24
C TRP A 14 -1.73 -20.61 8.57
N ALA A 15 -2.86 -21.26 8.31
CA ALA A 15 -4.02 -20.63 7.69
C ALA A 15 -4.57 -19.47 8.56
N GLY A 16 -4.57 -19.63 9.88
CA GLY A 16 -4.92 -18.56 10.82
C GLY A 16 -3.99 -17.35 10.70
N LYS A 17 -2.67 -17.56 10.67
CA LYS A 17 -1.69 -16.47 10.49
C LYS A 17 -1.84 -15.77 9.14
N ALA A 18 -2.00 -16.54 8.07
CA ALA A 18 -2.20 -16.00 6.72
C ALA A 18 -3.47 -15.14 6.63
N LEU A 19 -4.56 -15.58 7.27
CA LEU A 19 -5.80 -14.81 7.33
C LEU A 19 -5.60 -13.48 8.08
N VAL A 20 -4.95 -13.52 9.24
CA VAL A 20 -4.65 -12.31 10.02
C VAL A 20 -3.80 -11.33 9.22
N ALA A 21 -2.75 -11.83 8.55
CA ALA A 21 -1.89 -11.02 7.68
C ALA A 21 -2.70 -10.36 6.55
N LEU A 22 -3.54 -11.13 5.86
CA LEU A 22 -4.38 -10.61 4.78
C LEU A 22 -5.30 -9.48 5.28
N VAL A 23 -5.99 -9.71 6.40
CA VAL A 23 -6.87 -8.70 6.99
C VAL A 23 -6.08 -7.46 7.37
N PHE A 24 -4.95 -7.61 8.07
CA PHE A 24 -4.15 -6.48 8.51
C PHE A 24 -3.61 -5.65 7.33
N TYR A 25 -2.88 -6.28 6.42
CA TYR A 25 -2.21 -5.58 5.34
C TYR A 25 -3.17 -5.03 4.27
N CYS A 26 -4.29 -5.71 4.00
CA CYS A 26 -5.23 -5.20 3.00
C CYS A 26 -6.23 -4.19 3.58
N PHE A 27 -6.82 -4.46 4.76
CA PHE A 27 -7.89 -3.61 5.30
C PHE A 27 -7.43 -2.49 6.22
N PHE A 28 -6.30 -2.64 6.91
CA PHE A 28 -5.81 -1.59 7.80
C PHE A 28 -4.69 -0.79 7.15
N LEU A 29 -3.65 -1.47 6.66
CA LEU A 29 -2.51 -0.80 6.05
C LEU A 29 -2.85 -0.27 4.64
N GLY A 30 -3.09 -1.18 3.68
CA GLY A 30 -3.33 -0.81 2.28
C GLY A 30 -4.56 0.07 2.10
N LEU A 31 -5.72 -0.33 2.66
CA LEU A 31 -6.93 0.48 2.58
C LEU A 31 -6.78 1.85 3.26
N GLY A 32 -6.19 1.91 4.45
CA GLY A 32 -6.01 3.15 5.17
C GLY A 32 -5.15 4.15 4.41
N GLU A 33 -3.99 3.70 3.91
CA GLU A 33 -3.08 4.55 3.15
C GLU A 33 -3.69 4.96 1.80
N GLU A 34 -4.28 4.03 1.05
CA GLU A 34 -4.86 4.37 -0.26
C GLU A 34 -6.11 5.26 -0.14
N LEU A 35 -6.90 5.14 0.92
CA LEU A 35 -8.00 6.08 1.22
C LEU A 35 -7.46 7.51 1.36
N LEU A 36 -6.37 7.70 2.11
CA LEU A 36 -5.77 9.01 2.31
C LEU A 36 -5.12 9.54 1.02
N PHE A 37 -4.21 8.76 0.42
CA PHE A 37 -3.37 9.25 -0.67
C PHE A 37 -4.10 9.27 -2.01
N ARG A 38 -4.84 8.21 -2.37
CA ARG A 38 -5.48 8.04 -3.69
C ARG A 38 -6.94 8.46 -3.66
N GLY A 39 -7.60 8.23 -2.52
CA GLY A 39 -8.95 8.68 -2.26
C GLY A 39 -9.02 10.19 -2.05
N TYR A 40 -8.40 10.71 -0.99
CA TYR A 40 -8.51 12.12 -0.62
C TYR A 40 -7.49 13.03 -1.31
N LEU A 41 -6.19 12.89 -1.01
CA LEU A 41 -5.16 13.85 -1.44
C LEU A 41 -5.08 13.98 -2.96
N GLN A 42 -4.93 12.86 -3.69
CA GLN A 42 -4.88 12.88 -5.15
C GLN A 42 -6.14 13.50 -5.76
N SER A 43 -7.33 13.20 -5.22
CA SER A 43 -8.58 13.77 -5.72
C SER A 43 -8.64 15.28 -5.51
N ARG A 44 -8.22 15.79 -4.34
CA ARG A 44 -8.18 17.23 -4.06
C ARG A 44 -7.16 17.96 -4.92
N LEU A 45 -6.00 17.35 -5.13
CA LEU A 45 -4.97 17.91 -5.99
C LEU A 45 -5.39 17.91 -7.47
N ASN A 46 -6.09 16.86 -7.92
CA ASN A 46 -6.69 16.84 -9.26
C ASN A 46 -7.79 17.90 -9.43
N GLN A 47 -8.56 18.21 -8.37
CA GLN A 47 -9.52 19.31 -8.41
C GLN A 47 -8.81 20.67 -8.54
N ALA A 48 -7.68 20.86 -7.85
CA ALA A 48 -6.94 22.11 -7.85
C ALA A 48 -6.13 22.35 -9.15
N PHE A 49 -5.47 21.31 -9.67
CA PHE A 49 -4.54 21.42 -10.80
C PHE A 49 -5.05 20.80 -12.10
N GLY A 50 -6.23 20.19 -12.06
CA GLY A 50 -6.77 19.42 -13.18
C GLY A 50 -5.98 18.15 -13.48
N LYS A 51 -6.28 17.59 -14.64
CA LYS A 51 -5.65 16.40 -15.20
C LYS A 51 -5.15 16.67 -16.63
N PRO A 52 -4.14 17.53 -16.81
CA PRO A 52 -3.73 18.03 -18.13
C PRO A 52 -3.01 16.99 -19.02
N PHE A 53 -2.61 15.84 -18.46
CA PHE A 53 -1.82 14.84 -19.17
C PHE A 53 -2.70 13.68 -19.62
N LEU A 54 -2.37 13.11 -20.77
CA LEU A 54 -3.01 11.91 -21.32
C LEU A 54 -1.96 10.84 -21.60
N PHE A 55 -2.14 9.65 -21.04
CA PHE A 55 -1.22 8.53 -21.26
C PHE A 55 -2.02 7.23 -21.33
N PHE A 56 -1.83 6.43 -22.39
CA PHE A 56 -2.63 5.21 -22.65
C PHE A 56 -4.15 5.42 -22.54
N GLY A 57 -4.65 6.57 -23.00
CA GLY A 57 -6.09 6.91 -22.93
C GLY A 57 -6.60 7.30 -21.53
N VAL A 58 -5.72 7.36 -20.53
CA VAL A 58 -6.04 7.75 -19.16
C VAL A 58 -5.61 9.20 -18.95
N ALA A 59 -6.57 10.07 -18.64
CA ALA A 59 -6.27 11.42 -18.19
C ALA A 59 -5.65 11.36 -16.79
N TRP A 60 -4.61 12.13 -16.52
CA TRP A 60 -3.93 12.23 -15.22
C TRP A 60 -3.26 13.60 -15.06
N GLY A 61 -2.75 13.92 -13.87
CA GLY A 61 -2.24 15.25 -13.56
C GLY A 61 -1.25 15.30 -12.42
N TRP A 62 -0.88 16.52 -12.04
CA TRP A 62 0.01 16.81 -10.92
C TRP A 62 -0.47 16.20 -9.59
N GLY A 63 -1.77 15.94 -9.43
CA GLY A 63 -2.28 15.25 -8.26
C GLY A 63 -1.69 13.86 -8.03
N VAL A 64 -1.33 13.14 -9.10
CA VAL A 64 -0.61 11.85 -9.01
C VAL A 64 0.79 12.07 -8.45
N VAL A 65 1.55 13.01 -9.01
CA VAL A 65 2.96 13.26 -8.65
C VAL A 65 3.06 13.79 -7.23
N LEU A 66 2.23 14.76 -6.87
CA LEU A 66 2.24 15.40 -5.56
C LEU A 66 1.75 14.44 -4.46
N SER A 67 0.70 13.65 -4.72
CA SER A 67 0.27 12.62 -3.77
C SER A 67 1.34 11.53 -3.57
N ALA A 68 1.99 11.10 -4.66
CA ALA A 68 3.11 10.17 -4.59
C ALA A 68 4.31 10.74 -3.81
N ALA A 69 4.63 12.03 -3.99
CA ALA A 69 5.69 12.71 -3.25
C ALA A 69 5.40 12.76 -1.75
N LEU A 70 4.16 13.07 -1.36
CA LEU A 70 3.73 13.03 0.04
C LEU A 70 3.81 11.61 0.62
N PHE A 71 3.40 10.61 -0.17
CA PHE A 71 3.48 9.19 0.22
C PHE A 71 4.93 8.74 0.43
N GLY A 72 5.82 9.08 -0.51
CA GLY A 72 7.26 8.84 -0.36
C GLY A 72 7.87 9.59 0.83
N GLY A 73 7.44 10.84 1.05
CA GLY A 73 7.86 11.66 2.19
C GLY A 73 7.46 11.06 3.54
N MET A 74 6.24 10.54 3.68
CA MET A 74 5.78 9.84 4.88
C MET A 74 6.69 8.65 5.24
N HIS A 75 7.12 7.91 4.22
CA HIS A 75 7.99 6.74 4.37
C HIS A 75 9.47 7.10 4.54
N LEU A 76 9.95 8.14 3.86
CA LEU A 76 11.27 8.73 4.07
C LEU A 76 11.43 9.13 5.54
N LEU A 77 10.43 9.84 6.07
CA LEU A 77 10.41 10.27 7.46
C LEU A 77 10.01 9.13 8.39
N ASN A 78 9.79 7.91 7.90
CA ASN A 78 9.49 6.73 8.71
C ASN A 78 8.55 7.04 9.90
N LEU A 79 7.43 7.73 9.60
CA LEU A 79 6.62 8.37 10.65
C LEU A 79 6.06 7.36 11.66
N GLY A 80 5.89 6.09 11.28
CA GLY A 80 5.48 5.02 12.20
C GLY A 80 6.48 4.78 13.33
N SER A 81 7.79 4.95 13.09
CA SER A 81 8.84 4.80 14.11
C SER A 81 9.01 6.02 15.02
N LEU A 82 8.32 7.14 14.76
CA LEU A 82 8.27 8.25 15.72
C LEU A 82 7.60 7.84 17.02
N VAL A 83 6.56 7.01 16.93
CA VAL A 83 5.78 6.55 18.10
C VAL A 83 6.62 5.66 19.02
N SER A 84 7.57 4.90 18.46
CA SER A 84 8.45 4.01 19.23
C SER A 84 9.72 4.69 19.73
N GLY A 85 9.96 5.97 19.40
CA GLY A 85 11.15 6.72 19.80
C GLY A 85 12.45 6.34 19.07
N HIS A 86 12.43 5.35 18.18
CA HIS A 86 13.58 4.88 17.41
C HIS A 86 13.54 5.42 15.97
N TRP A 87 13.48 6.74 15.85
CA TRP A 87 13.33 7.39 14.57
C TRP A 87 14.65 7.51 13.81
N GLN A 88 14.64 7.10 12.55
CA GLN A 88 15.70 7.38 11.58
C GLN A 88 15.08 7.53 10.18
N PRO A 89 15.59 8.46 9.35
CA PRO A 89 15.16 8.57 7.96
C PRO A 89 15.44 7.29 7.17
N ALA A 90 14.51 6.92 6.29
CA ALA A 90 14.62 5.78 5.39
C ALA A 90 14.63 6.23 3.92
N PRO A 91 15.73 6.82 3.41
CA PRO A 91 15.77 7.45 2.08
C PRO A 91 15.44 6.51 0.94
N TRP A 92 15.98 5.30 0.95
CA TRP A 92 15.67 4.29 -0.06
C TRP A 92 14.24 3.78 0.02
N TRP A 93 13.68 3.70 1.23
CA TRP A 93 12.29 3.34 1.38
C TRP A 93 11.36 4.44 0.87
N GLY A 94 11.62 5.70 1.21
CA GLY A 94 10.87 6.83 0.71
C GLY A 94 10.93 6.99 -0.81
N LEU A 95 12.11 6.75 -1.42
CA LEU A 95 12.26 6.78 -2.87
C LEU A 95 11.47 5.65 -3.54
N TRP A 96 11.57 4.43 -2.99
CA TRP A 96 10.82 3.28 -3.49
C TRP A 96 9.30 3.53 -3.44
N THR A 97 8.80 3.98 -2.28
CA THR A 97 7.37 4.22 -2.10
C THR A 97 6.87 5.40 -2.91
N PHE A 98 7.69 6.42 -3.20
CA PHE A 98 7.36 7.45 -4.18
C PHE A 98 7.02 6.84 -5.56
N PHE A 99 7.88 5.98 -6.10
CA PHE A 99 7.63 5.35 -7.41
C PHE A 99 6.44 4.39 -7.36
N ALA A 100 6.33 3.58 -6.31
CA ALA A 100 5.14 2.76 -6.09
C ALA A 100 3.87 3.64 -6.06
N GLY A 101 3.99 4.82 -5.46
CA GLY A 101 2.91 5.78 -5.36
C GLY A 101 2.49 6.42 -6.67
N LEU A 102 3.43 6.63 -7.60
CA LEU A 102 3.13 7.03 -8.98
C LEU A 102 2.34 5.95 -9.71
N VAL A 103 2.77 4.69 -9.58
CA VAL A 103 2.09 3.53 -10.20
C VAL A 103 0.66 3.41 -9.65
N MET A 104 0.49 3.38 -8.33
CA MET A 104 -0.82 3.30 -7.67
C MET A 104 -1.72 4.48 -8.01
N GLY A 105 -1.15 5.69 -8.06
CA GLY A 105 -1.89 6.88 -8.46
C GLY A 105 -2.40 6.82 -9.90
N PHE A 106 -1.57 6.32 -10.83
CA PHE A 106 -1.99 6.10 -12.22
C PHE A 106 -3.02 4.97 -12.35
N VAL A 107 -2.86 3.87 -11.61
CA VAL A 107 -3.85 2.79 -11.54
C VAL A 107 -5.20 3.32 -11.06
N ARG A 108 -5.23 4.22 -10.06
CA ARG A 108 -6.45 4.89 -9.60
C ARG A 108 -7.10 5.77 -10.66
N GLU A 109 -6.31 6.44 -11.51
CA GLU A 109 -6.87 7.19 -12.65
C GLU A 109 -7.48 6.26 -13.69
N LYS A 110 -6.86 5.11 -13.93
CA LYS A 110 -7.33 4.11 -14.91
C LYS A 110 -8.56 3.35 -14.43
N SER A 111 -8.61 2.97 -13.15
CA SER A 111 -9.70 2.18 -12.58
C SER A 111 -10.90 3.03 -12.13
N GLY A 112 -10.70 4.33 -11.92
CA GLY A 112 -11.72 5.22 -11.37
C GLY A 112 -11.96 5.09 -9.86
N GLY A 113 -11.24 4.20 -9.16
CA GLY A 113 -11.44 3.95 -7.74
C GLY A 113 -10.20 3.41 -7.03
N ILE A 114 -10.28 3.27 -5.71
CA ILE A 114 -9.13 2.88 -4.88
C ILE A 114 -9.00 1.36 -4.66
N LEU A 115 -9.97 0.54 -5.06
CA LEU A 115 -9.88 -0.90 -4.82
C LEU A 115 -8.65 -1.54 -5.49
N ALA A 116 -8.39 -1.18 -6.75
CA ALA A 116 -7.23 -1.68 -7.48
C ALA A 116 -5.88 -1.32 -6.81
N PRO A 117 -5.61 -0.05 -6.45
CA PRO A 117 -4.38 0.27 -5.72
C PRO A 117 -4.36 -0.32 -4.31
N VAL A 118 -5.49 -0.47 -3.60
CA VAL A 118 -5.53 -1.17 -2.30
C VAL A 118 -5.04 -2.60 -2.41
N LEU A 119 -5.49 -3.34 -3.43
CA LEU A 119 -5.03 -4.71 -3.65
C LEU A 119 -3.56 -4.74 -4.07
N LEU A 120 -3.14 -3.82 -4.94
CA LEU A 120 -1.73 -3.71 -5.36
C LEU A 120 -0.81 -3.37 -4.19
N HIS A 121 -1.32 -2.62 -3.21
CA HIS A 121 -0.59 -2.22 -2.01
C HIS A 121 -0.60 -3.31 -0.95
N GLY A 122 -1.75 -3.91 -0.60
CA GLY A 122 -1.85 -4.81 0.55
C GLY A 122 -1.50 -6.27 0.26
N LEU A 123 -1.77 -6.78 -0.94
CA LEU A 123 -1.58 -8.20 -1.26
C LEU A 123 -0.12 -8.66 -1.21
N PRO A 124 0.87 -7.92 -1.73
CA PRO A 124 2.26 -8.36 -1.68
C PRO A 124 2.75 -8.57 -0.23
N GLN A 125 2.36 -7.70 0.69
CA GLN A 125 2.72 -7.71 2.10
C GLN A 125 2.00 -8.86 2.81
N ALA A 126 0.71 -9.04 2.55
CA ALA A 126 -0.05 -10.17 3.07
C ALA A 126 0.55 -11.52 2.64
N LEU A 127 0.98 -11.63 1.38
CA LEU A 127 1.62 -12.84 0.86
C LEU A 127 3.02 -13.03 1.45
N ALA A 128 3.80 -11.96 1.58
CA ALA A 128 5.12 -12.02 2.20
C ALA A 128 5.03 -12.50 3.66
N GLU A 129 4.14 -11.92 4.46
CA GLU A 129 3.91 -12.34 5.84
C GLU A 129 3.42 -13.80 5.90
N ALA A 130 2.45 -14.18 5.06
CA ALA A 130 1.88 -15.53 5.06
C ALA A 130 2.89 -16.62 4.65
N VAL A 131 3.79 -16.33 3.71
CA VAL A 131 4.73 -17.31 3.16
C VAL A 131 6.08 -17.29 3.87
N LEU A 132 6.57 -16.11 4.23
CA LEU A 132 7.92 -15.91 4.78
C LEU A 132 7.92 -15.73 6.29
N GLY A 133 6.78 -15.42 6.92
CA GLY A 133 6.67 -15.18 8.36
C GLY A 133 7.49 -13.99 8.84
N ARG A 134 7.53 -12.91 8.04
CA ARG A 134 8.30 -11.69 8.30
C ARG A 134 7.45 -10.45 8.04
#